data_AF-A0A965RI58-F1
#
_entry.id   AF-A0A965RI58-F1
#
_cell.length_a   1.000
_cell.length_b   1.000
_cell.length_c   1.000
_cell.angle_alpha   90.00
_cell.angle_beta   90.00
_cell.angle_gamma   90.00
#
_symmetry.space_group_name_H-M   'P 1'
#
loop_
_entity.id
_entity.type
_entity.pdbx_description
1 polymer ?
#
loop_
_entity_poly.entity_id
_entity_poly.type
_entity_poly.pdbx_seq_one_letter_code
_entity_poly.pdbx_strand_id
1 'polypeptide(L)'
;MAIYVPFMAATGMRPGTEAEFLEWRHIDVEVRDGQPILHFRLQRGKRGARNFVAHNSCWLLLERLRQLSPDLSGMTLEEVLKKKIPKLLFRLSDGSVPDNWNKPFRQWLEDSELLNCPVTGKERSLYSLRHYYATQRLLEGIPIHDLAEQMGTSVLMITKHYSHLTPLMKAKQFAGVIDPNATSGEAAQIRAIMSAQMANNNIMNLVQMSTGLVMPLIAQNPALTDDFESRLKAQRRKSA
;
A
#
# COMPACT_ATOMS: atom_id res chain seq x y z
N MET A 1 6.80 -11.05 -11.37
CA MET A 1 5.41 -10.53 -11.26
C MET A 1 4.91 -10.47 -9.83
N ALA A 2 5.05 -11.55 -9.05
CA ALA A 2 4.51 -11.68 -7.69
C ALA A 2 4.82 -10.51 -6.74
N ILE A 3 5.99 -9.87 -6.82
CA ILE A 3 6.36 -8.72 -5.97
C ILE A 3 6.15 -7.36 -6.65
N TYR A 4 6.30 -7.29 -7.98
CA TYR A 4 6.11 -6.05 -8.73
C TYR A 4 4.67 -5.54 -8.65
N VAL A 5 3.69 -6.44 -8.84
CA VAL A 5 2.26 -6.11 -8.79
C VAL A 5 1.82 -5.50 -7.44
N PRO A 6 2.05 -6.16 -6.29
CA PRO A 6 1.68 -5.60 -4.99
C PRO A 6 2.46 -4.33 -4.67
N PHE A 7 3.70 -4.18 -5.14
CA PHE A 7 4.45 -2.94 -4.97
C PHE A 7 3.80 -1.77 -5.70
N MET A 8 3.40 -1.96 -6.96
CA MET A 8 2.68 -0.92 -7.71
C MET A 8 1.32 -0.61 -7.08
N ALA A 9 0.61 -1.62 -6.59
CA ALA A 9 -0.67 -1.47 -5.89
C ALA A 9 -0.53 -0.78 -4.53
N ALA A 10 0.61 -0.92 -3.85
CA ALA A 10 0.86 -0.34 -2.52
C ALA A 10 1.44 1.08 -2.57
N THR A 11 2.08 1.47 -3.66
CA THR A 11 2.78 2.77 -3.81
C THR A 11 2.05 3.77 -4.72
N GLY A 12 1.26 3.27 -5.67
CA GLY A 12 0.61 4.13 -6.66
C GLY A 12 1.58 4.80 -7.64
N MET A 13 2.83 4.33 -7.76
CA MET A 13 3.80 4.82 -8.74
C MET A 13 3.31 4.65 -10.18
N ARG A 14 3.87 5.42 -11.13
CA ARG A 14 3.61 5.19 -12.55
C ARG A 14 4.39 3.96 -13.02
N PRO A 15 3.71 2.91 -13.53
CA PRO A 15 4.42 1.80 -14.17
C PRO A 15 5.22 2.33 -15.36
N GLY A 16 6.37 1.70 -15.63
CA GLY A 16 7.33 2.18 -16.62
C GLY A 16 8.22 3.27 -16.04
N THR A 17 7.95 4.53 -16.42
CA THR A 17 8.86 5.68 -16.24
C THR A 17 9.37 5.95 -14.82
N GLU A 18 8.62 5.60 -13.78
CA GLU A 18 9.02 5.83 -12.37
C GLU A 18 9.60 4.55 -11.74
N ALA A 19 8.92 3.41 -11.93
CA ALA A 19 9.29 2.16 -11.29
C ALA A 19 10.56 1.50 -11.87
N GLU A 20 10.79 1.61 -13.18
CA GLU A 20 11.91 0.94 -13.86
C GLU A 20 13.29 1.52 -13.49
N PHE A 21 13.33 2.77 -13.02
CA PHE A 21 14.57 3.46 -12.64
C PHE A 21 14.73 3.62 -11.13
N LEU A 22 13.88 2.95 -10.34
CA LEU A 22 13.99 2.98 -8.89
C LEU A 22 15.17 2.10 -8.46
N GLU A 23 16.02 2.64 -7.60
CA GLU A 23 17.21 1.98 -7.08
C GLU A 23 17.17 1.95 -5.56
N TRP A 24 17.93 1.06 -4.92
CA TRP A 24 18.03 0.99 -3.45
C TRP A 24 18.50 2.32 -2.85
N ARG A 25 19.41 3.05 -3.52
CA ARG A 25 19.86 4.39 -3.09
C ARG A 25 18.77 5.47 -3.08
N HIS A 26 17.68 5.24 -3.80
CA HIS A 26 16.56 6.18 -3.89
C HIS A 26 15.55 6.02 -2.74
N ILE A 27 15.79 5.08 -1.82
CA ILE A 27 14.92 4.82 -0.68
C ILE A 27 15.62 5.25 0.60
N ASP A 28 14.94 6.05 1.41
CA ASP A 28 15.37 6.43 2.76
C ASP A 28 14.38 5.93 3.80
N VAL A 29 14.89 5.74 5.01
CA VAL A 29 14.09 5.38 6.17
C VAL A 29 14.28 6.49 7.19
N GLU A 30 13.19 7.11 7.60
CA GLU A 30 13.13 8.00 8.75
C GLU A 30 12.41 7.28 9.88
N VAL A 31 12.93 7.34 11.11
CA VAL A 31 12.20 6.80 12.27
C VAL A 31 11.51 7.94 12.97
N ARG A 32 10.18 7.91 12.98
CA ARG A 32 9.35 8.91 13.64
C ARG A 32 8.40 8.20 14.60
N ASP A 33 8.39 8.64 15.86
CA ASP A 33 7.56 8.05 16.92
C ASP A 33 7.73 6.52 17.03
N GLY A 34 8.96 6.03 16.82
CA GLY A 34 9.31 4.61 16.85
C GLY A 34 8.86 3.80 15.62
N GLN A 35 8.29 4.45 14.61
CA GLN A 35 7.84 3.81 13.37
C GLN A 35 8.76 4.16 12.19
N PRO A 36 9.20 3.18 11.38
CA PRO A 36 9.96 3.46 10.17
C PRO A 36 9.03 4.00 9.07
N ILE A 37 9.36 5.18 8.55
CA ILE A 37 8.71 5.83 7.42
C ILE A 37 9.61 5.70 6.21
N LEU A 38 9.07 5.13 5.13
CA LEU A 38 9.78 4.90 3.88
C LEU A 38 9.61 6.10 2.94
N HIS A 39 10.70 6.81 2.64
CA HIS A 39 10.72 7.90 1.68
C HIS A 39 11.33 7.44 0.36
N PHE A 40 10.57 7.55 -0.73
CA PHE A 40 11.02 7.14 -2.05
C PHE A 40 11.25 8.37 -2.91
N ARG A 41 12.46 8.48 -3.48
CA ARG A 41 12.86 9.58 -4.36
C ARG A 41 12.88 9.15 -5.82
N LEU A 42 11.85 9.52 -6.56
CA LEU A 42 11.75 9.22 -7.98
C LEU A 42 12.55 10.22 -8.78
N GLN A 43 13.57 9.75 -9.49
CA GLN A 43 14.49 10.61 -10.27
C GLN A 43 13.94 10.96 -11.65
N ARG A 44 13.06 10.11 -12.20
CA ARG A 44 12.53 10.24 -13.56
C ARG A 44 11.01 10.09 -13.53
N GLY A 45 10.36 10.78 -14.46
CA GLY A 45 8.92 10.71 -14.67
C GLY A 45 8.46 11.77 -15.64
N LYS A 46 7.23 11.61 -16.17
CA LYS A 46 6.63 12.57 -17.12
C LYS A 46 6.59 14.02 -16.62
N ARG A 47 6.62 14.24 -15.30
CA ARG A 47 6.59 15.59 -14.67
C ARG A 47 7.88 15.94 -13.92
N GLY A 48 8.96 15.20 -14.12
CA GLY A 48 10.21 15.37 -13.38
C GLY A 48 10.28 14.54 -12.09
N ALA A 49 11.32 14.83 -11.30
CA ALA A 49 11.59 14.13 -10.05
C ALA A 49 10.55 14.47 -8.99
N ARG A 50 10.20 13.49 -8.14
CA ARG A 50 9.27 13.70 -7.02
C ARG A 50 9.56 12.72 -5.89
N ASN A 51 9.22 13.12 -4.68
CA ASN A 51 9.33 12.28 -3.51
C ASN A 51 7.93 11.90 -3.03
N PHE A 52 7.80 10.71 -2.43
CA PHE A 52 6.55 10.28 -1.81
C PHE A 52 6.85 9.35 -0.63
N VAL A 53 5.86 9.18 0.24
CA VAL A 53 5.97 8.29 1.40
C VAL A 53 5.34 6.94 1.05
N ALA A 54 6.13 5.86 1.02
CA ALA A 54 5.61 4.54 0.76
C ALA A 54 4.89 3.97 1.99
N HIS A 55 3.83 3.22 1.76
CA HIS A 55 3.12 2.53 2.84
C HIS A 55 4.05 1.55 3.56
N ASN A 56 3.94 1.42 4.89
CA ASN A 56 4.84 0.58 5.70
C ASN A 56 4.88 -0.88 5.26
N SER A 57 3.79 -1.39 4.66
CA SER A 57 3.78 -2.74 4.05
C SER A 57 4.89 -2.93 3.02
N CYS A 58 5.34 -1.88 2.35
CA CYS A 58 6.42 -1.93 1.38
C CYS A 58 7.73 -2.45 1.98
N TRP A 59 7.90 -2.35 3.30
CA TRP A 59 9.03 -2.98 3.99
C TRP A 59 9.15 -4.48 3.68
N LEU A 60 8.02 -5.21 3.72
CA LEU A 60 7.98 -6.64 3.42
C LEU A 60 8.32 -6.93 1.95
N LEU A 61 7.88 -6.05 1.04
CA LEU A 61 8.19 -6.17 -0.39
C LEU A 61 9.68 -5.92 -0.65
N LEU A 62 10.26 -4.91 -0.01
CA LEU A 62 11.68 -4.60 -0.10
C LEU A 62 12.51 -5.75 0.48
N GLU A 63 12.14 -6.30 1.64
CA GLU A 63 12.84 -7.45 2.21
C GLU A 63 12.80 -8.65 1.27
N ARG A 64 11.64 -8.91 0.63
CA ARG A 64 11.55 -10.00 -0.35
C ARG A 64 12.40 -9.75 -1.59
N LEU A 65 12.45 -8.52 -2.11
CA LEU A 65 13.32 -8.16 -3.24
C LEU A 65 14.81 -8.30 -2.90
N ARG A 66 15.19 -7.97 -1.65
CA ARG A 66 16.55 -8.18 -1.14
C ARG A 66 16.89 -9.66 -1.10
N GLN A 67 16.00 -10.51 -0.58
CA GLN A 67 16.20 -11.96 -0.53
C GLN A 67 16.34 -12.60 -1.92
N LEU A 68 15.62 -12.08 -2.92
CA LEU A 68 15.71 -12.55 -4.32
C LEU A 68 16.97 -12.07 -5.03
N SER A 69 17.74 -11.17 -4.43
CA SER A 69 18.95 -10.58 -5.00
C SER A 69 20.20 -11.26 -4.39
N PRO A 70 20.89 -12.18 -5.10
CA PRO A 70 22.00 -12.94 -4.52
C PRO A 70 23.12 -12.05 -3.97
N ASP A 71 23.39 -10.94 -4.64
CA ASP A 71 24.40 -9.93 -4.27
C ASP A 71 24.04 -9.08 -3.05
N LEU A 72 22.80 -9.17 -2.55
CA LEU A 72 22.33 -8.48 -1.33
C LEU A 72 21.99 -9.46 -0.19
N SER A 73 22.08 -10.76 -0.45
CA SER A 73 21.67 -11.81 0.48
C SER A 73 22.40 -11.76 1.83
N GLY A 74 23.68 -11.40 1.83
CA GLY A 74 24.53 -11.30 3.02
C GLY A 74 24.42 -10.01 3.83
N MET A 75 23.51 -9.10 3.49
CA MET A 75 23.26 -7.85 4.24
C MET A 75 21.80 -7.79 4.68
N THR A 76 21.51 -7.16 5.82
CA THR A 76 20.12 -6.89 6.20
C THR A 76 19.52 -5.79 5.32
N LEU A 77 18.19 -5.65 5.30
CA LEU A 77 17.52 -4.60 4.53
C LEU A 77 17.96 -3.20 5.00
N GLU A 78 18.07 -3.00 6.31
CA GLU A 78 18.53 -1.75 6.92
C GLU A 78 19.94 -1.39 6.43
N GLU A 79 20.85 -2.37 6.38
CA GLU A 79 22.21 -2.17 5.88
C GLU A 79 22.22 -1.80 4.39
N VAL A 80 21.40 -2.47 3.57
CA VAL A 80 21.25 -2.16 2.14
C VAL A 80 20.76 -0.73 1.94
N LEU A 81 19.73 -0.32 2.68
CA LEU A 81 19.16 1.03 2.61
C LEU A 81 20.13 2.10 3.13
N LYS A 82 20.91 1.79 4.18
CA LYS A 82 21.93 2.68 4.73
C LYS A 82 23.13 2.86 3.81
N LYS A 83 23.58 1.79 3.13
CA LYS A 83 24.70 1.83 2.18
C LYS A 83 24.36 2.53 0.85
N LYS A 84 23.09 2.85 0.59
CA LYS A 84 22.63 3.53 -0.63
C LYS A 84 23.15 2.87 -1.90
N ILE A 85 22.90 1.56 -2.02
CA ILE A 85 23.43 0.76 -3.12
C ILE A 85 22.86 1.26 -4.47
N PRO A 86 23.69 1.60 -5.47
CA PRO A 86 23.26 2.10 -6.77
C PRO A 86 22.85 0.95 -7.71
N LYS A 87 21.89 0.14 -7.27
CA LYS A 87 21.37 -1.00 -8.04
C LYS A 87 19.86 -0.86 -8.18
N LEU A 88 19.34 -1.25 -9.35
CA LEU A 88 17.92 -1.25 -9.62
C LEU A 88 17.18 -2.17 -8.64
N LEU A 89 16.02 -1.70 -8.20
CA LEU A 89 15.15 -2.41 -7.27
C LEU A 89 14.47 -3.60 -7.96
N PHE A 90 14.01 -3.41 -9.19
CA PHE A 90 13.40 -4.45 -10.00
C PHE A 90 14.37 -4.94 -11.07
N ARG A 91 14.98 -6.09 -10.80
CA ARG A 91 15.88 -6.79 -11.69
C ARG A 91 15.80 -8.29 -11.44
N LEU A 92 16.27 -9.07 -12.41
CA LEU A 92 16.45 -10.50 -12.28
C LEU A 92 17.69 -10.82 -11.41
N SER A 93 17.81 -12.08 -11.00
CA SER A 93 18.91 -12.55 -10.15
C SER A 93 20.29 -12.37 -10.78
N ASP A 94 20.36 -12.37 -12.11
CA ASP A 94 21.58 -12.11 -12.90
C ASP A 94 21.88 -10.60 -13.07
N GLY A 95 21.00 -9.73 -12.58
CA GLY A 95 21.11 -8.28 -12.70
C GLY A 95 20.47 -7.68 -13.96
N SER A 96 19.98 -8.50 -14.90
CA SER A 96 19.27 -8.03 -16.07
C SER A 96 17.91 -7.44 -15.70
N VAL A 97 17.39 -6.54 -16.54
CA VAL A 97 16.09 -5.89 -16.35
C VAL A 97 15.16 -6.37 -17.45
N PRO A 98 13.92 -6.76 -17.14
CA PRO A 98 12.95 -7.08 -18.17
C PRO A 98 12.68 -5.89 -19.10
N ASP A 99 12.73 -6.12 -20.41
CA ASP A 99 12.48 -5.09 -21.42
C ASP A 99 11.05 -4.52 -21.38
N ASN A 100 10.11 -5.30 -20.83
CA ASN A 100 8.70 -4.91 -20.78
C ASN A 100 7.97 -5.58 -19.62
N TRP A 101 7.34 -4.78 -18.77
CA TRP A 101 6.50 -5.25 -17.66
C TRP A 101 5.02 -5.46 -18.06
N ASN A 102 4.54 -4.81 -19.12
CA ASN A 102 3.14 -4.88 -19.55
C ASN A 102 2.77 -6.22 -20.17
N LYS A 103 3.62 -6.78 -21.04
CA LYS A 103 3.33 -8.07 -21.72
C LYS A 103 3.22 -9.22 -20.72
N PRO A 104 4.19 -9.45 -19.80
CA PRO A 104 4.06 -10.49 -18.79
C PRO A 104 2.88 -10.26 -17.85
N PHE A 105 2.56 -9.00 -17.52
CA PHE A 105 1.40 -8.69 -16.69
C PHE A 105 0.09 -9.01 -17.39
N ARG A 106 -0.05 -8.70 -18.68
CA ARG A 106 -1.21 -9.07 -19.48
C ARG A 106 -1.39 -10.58 -19.53
N GLN A 107 -0.33 -11.33 -19.88
CA GLN A 107 -0.39 -12.79 -19.92
C GLN A 107 -0.83 -13.36 -18.58
N TRP A 108 -0.25 -12.87 -17.48
CA TRP A 108 -0.63 -13.32 -16.14
C TRP A 108 -2.10 -13.05 -15.81
N LEU A 109 -2.67 -11.95 -16.29
CA LEU A 109 -4.10 -11.67 -16.15
C LEU A 109 -4.98 -12.56 -17.03
N GLU A 110 -4.52 -12.95 -18.22
CA GLU A 110 -5.21 -13.91 -19.08
C GLU A 110 -5.23 -15.29 -18.40
N ASP A 111 -4.08 -15.76 -17.94
CA ASP A 111 -3.93 -17.06 -17.25
C ASP A 111 -4.76 -17.13 -15.96
N SER A 112 -5.00 -15.99 -15.30
CA SER A 112 -5.78 -15.89 -14.07
C SER A 112 -7.26 -15.55 -14.33
N GLU A 113 -7.71 -15.47 -15.58
CA GLU A 113 -9.07 -15.06 -15.96
C GLU A 113 -9.49 -13.68 -15.44
N LEU A 114 -8.50 -12.80 -15.24
CA LEU A 114 -8.63 -11.45 -14.70
C LEU A 114 -8.29 -10.35 -15.73
N LEU A 115 -8.10 -10.68 -17.00
CA LEU A 115 -7.82 -9.65 -18.00
C LEU A 115 -8.96 -8.65 -18.10
N ASN A 116 -10.20 -9.13 -18.24
CA ASN A 116 -11.35 -8.26 -18.43
C ASN A 116 -12.03 -7.92 -17.10
N CYS A 117 -12.32 -6.64 -16.88
CA CYS A 117 -13.14 -6.22 -15.78
C CYS A 117 -14.59 -6.66 -16.01
N PRO A 118 -15.22 -7.44 -15.10
CA PRO A 118 -16.58 -7.94 -15.31
C PRO A 118 -17.64 -6.83 -15.33
N VAL A 119 -17.34 -5.68 -14.70
CA VAL A 119 -18.26 -4.54 -14.62
C VAL A 119 -18.15 -3.64 -15.85
N THR A 120 -16.94 -3.35 -16.31
CA THR A 120 -16.71 -2.36 -17.37
C THR A 120 -16.41 -2.98 -18.73
N GLY A 121 -16.14 -4.28 -18.80
CA GLY A 121 -15.70 -4.99 -20.01
C GLY A 121 -14.32 -4.56 -20.53
N LYS A 122 -13.61 -3.68 -19.81
CA LYS A 122 -12.29 -3.16 -20.22
C LYS A 122 -11.18 -4.05 -19.69
N GLU A 123 -10.11 -4.16 -20.49
CA GLU A 123 -8.90 -4.84 -20.08
C GLU A 123 -8.20 -4.11 -18.93
N ARG A 124 -7.76 -4.89 -17.94
CA ARG A 124 -6.88 -4.43 -16.86
C ARG A 124 -5.45 -4.28 -17.41
N SER A 125 -4.77 -3.24 -16.95
CA SER A 125 -3.37 -2.94 -17.29
C SER A 125 -2.59 -2.63 -16.03
N LEU A 126 -1.26 -2.47 -16.12
CA LEU A 126 -0.47 -2.03 -14.96
C LEU A 126 -0.97 -0.70 -14.38
N TYR A 127 -1.56 0.16 -15.21
CA TYR A 127 -2.18 1.41 -14.78
C TYR A 127 -3.41 1.18 -13.90
N SER A 128 -4.09 0.04 -14.02
CA SER A 128 -5.19 -0.37 -13.13
C SER A 128 -4.74 -0.52 -11.68
N LEU A 129 -3.48 -0.91 -11.42
CA LEU A 129 -2.93 -1.00 -10.06
C LEU A 129 -2.79 0.38 -9.41
N ARG A 130 -2.42 1.38 -10.21
CA ARG A 130 -2.37 2.78 -9.79
C ARG A 130 -3.77 3.33 -9.50
N HIS A 131 -4.78 2.89 -10.25
CA HIS A 131 -6.17 3.21 -9.95
C HIS A 131 -6.64 2.57 -8.64
N TYR A 132 -6.30 1.29 -8.43
CA TYR A 132 -6.57 0.58 -7.18
C TYR A 132 -5.98 1.33 -5.98
N TYR A 133 -4.70 1.72 -6.04
CA TYR A 133 -4.06 2.50 -4.96
C TYR A 133 -4.85 3.77 -4.62
N ALA A 134 -5.22 4.56 -5.63
CA ALA A 134 -5.97 5.79 -5.42
C ALA A 134 -7.31 5.54 -4.73
N THR A 135 -8.06 4.52 -5.17
CA THR A 135 -9.32 4.13 -4.54
C THR A 135 -9.12 3.71 -3.09
N GLN A 136 -8.12 2.88 -2.78
CA GLN A 136 -7.84 2.48 -1.39
C GLN A 136 -7.50 3.68 -0.50
N ARG A 137 -6.64 4.60 -0.96
CA ARG A 137 -6.26 5.79 -0.19
C ARG A 137 -7.42 6.76 0.04
N LEU A 138 -8.31 6.91 -0.95
CA LEU A 138 -9.53 7.68 -0.77
C LEU A 138 -10.47 7.00 0.24
N LEU A 139 -10.55 5.66 0.24
CA LEU A 139 -11.36 4.88 1.20
C LEU A 139 -10.86 5.01 2.63
N GLU A 140 -9.54 5.12 2.81
CA GLU A 140 -8.90 5.45 4.08
C GLU A 140 -9.09 6.92 4.50
N GLY A 141 -9.73 7.74 3.65
CA GLY A 141 -10.06 9.13 3.95
C GLY A 141 -8.96 10.15 3.63
N ILE A 142 -7.91 9.76 2.90
CA ILE A 142 -6.84 10.69 2.52
C ILE A 142 -7.42 11.80 1.61
N PRO A 143 -7.16 13.09 1.92
CA PRO A 143 -7.63 14.19 1.09
C PRO A 143 -7.14 14.10 -0.35
N ILE A 144 -7.99 14.51 -1.29
CA ILE A 144 -7.70 14.48 -2.73
C ILE A 144 -6.43 15.27 -3.07
N HIS A 145 -6.22 16.41 -2.40
CA HIS A 145 -5.03 17.24 -2.59
C HIS A 145 -3.75 16.46 -2.28
N ASP A 146 -3.67 15.88 -1.09
CA ASP A 146 -2.49 15.15 -0.62
C ASP A 146 -2.25 13.90 -1.46
N LEU A 147 -3.33 13.20 -1.87
CA LEU A 147 -3.22 12.08 -2.79
C LEU A 147 -2.71 12.50 -4.17
N ALA A 148 -3.09 13.68 -4.66
CA ALA A 148 -2.62 14.20 -5.94
C ALA A 148 -1.11 14.46 -5.92
N GLU A 149 -0.61 15.04 -4.83
CA GLU A 149 0.82 15.26 -4.61
C GLU A 149 1.57 13.93 -4.47
N GLN A 150 1.08 13.04 -3.60
CA GLN A 150 1.60 11.69 -3.35
C GLN A 150 1.70 10.85 -4.63
N MET A 151 0.75 10.99 -5.57
CA MET A 151 0.77 10.25 -6.83
C MET A 151 1.48 11.02 -7.95
N GLY A 152 1.77 12.32 -7.81
CA GLY A 152 2.27 13.16 -8.90
C GLY A 152 1.27 13.33 -10.04
N THR A 153 -0.02 13.45 -9.72
CA THR A 153 -1.13 13.73 -10.67
C THR A 153 -1.77 15.09 -10.36
N SER A 154 -2.75 15.56 -11.15
CA SER A 154 -3.48 16.79 -10.80
C SER A 154 -4.72 16.44 -9.99
N VAL A 155 -5.12 17.35 -9.10
CA VAL A 155 -6.39 17.26 -8.36
C VAL A 155 -7.55 17.05 -9.32
N LEU A 156 -7.60 17.83 -10.41
CA LEU A 156 -8.62 17.69 -11.45
C LEU A 156 -8.72 16.26 -12.01
N MET A 157 -7.58 15.59 -12.24
CA MET A 157 -7.57 14.22 -12.73
C MET A 157 -8.10 13.24 -11.68
N ILE A 158 -7.71 13.38 -10.41
CA ILE A 158 -8.27 12.53 -9.34
C ILE A 158 -9.78 12.78 -9.22
N THR A 159 -10.22 14.02 -9.14
CA THR A 159 -11.63 14.37 -9.04
C THR A 159 -12.43 13.80 -10.21
N LYS A 160 -11.96 13.97 -11.46
CA LYS A 160 -12.64 13.43 -12.65
C LYS A 160 -12.80 11.91 -12.59
N HIS A 161 -11.80 11.20 -12.07
CA HIS A 161 -11.83 9.74 -12.04
C HIS A 161 -12.56 9.16 -10.83
N TYR A 162 -12.64 9.86 -9.70
CA TYR A 162 -13.12 9.31 -8.43
C TYR A 162 -14.20 10.14 -7.73
N SER A 163 -14.72 11.21 -8.34
CA SER A 163 -15.79 12.04 -7.75
C SER A 163 -17.04 11.22 -7.36
N HIS A 164 -17.32 10.14 -8.06
CA HIS A 164 -18.44 9.23 -7.79
C HIS A 164 -18.28 8.44 -6.48
N LEU A 165 -17.03 8.23 -6.03
CA LEU A 165 -16.73 7.53 -4.80
C LEU A 165 -17.00 8.42 -3.57
N THR A 166 -16.84 9.73 -3.70
CA THR A 166 -16.88 10.70 -2.58
C THR A 166 -18.18 10.73 -1.77
N PRO A 167 -19.40 10.75 -2.36
CA PRO A 167 -20.65 10.83 -1.59
C PRO A 167 -20.93 9.57 -0.76
N LEU A 168 -20.75 8.39 -1.37
CA LEU A 168 -20.97 7.10 -0.70
C LEU A 168 -19.88 6.82 0.36
N MET A 169 -18.64 7.26 0.11
CA MET A 169 -17.54 7.05 1.07
C MET A 169 -17.57 8.01 2.25
N LYS A 170 -18.07 9.24 2.04
CA LYS A 170 -18.39 10.16 3.12
C LYS A 170 -19.77 9.93 3.71
N ALA A 171 -20.46 8.84 3.36
CA ALA A 171 -21.78 8.53 3.92
C ALA A 171 -21.76 8.57 5.45
N LYS A 172 -20.68 8.13 6.11
CA LYS A 172 -20.53 8.26 7.57
C LYS A 172 -20.36 9.71 8.05
N GLN A 173 -19.60 10.54 7.33
CA GLN A 173 -19.49 11.98 7.64
C GLN A 173 -20.80 12.72 7.39
N PHE A 174 -21.57 12.31 6.37
CA PHE A 174 -22.86 12.90 6.03
C PHE A 174 -24.02 12.35 6.87
N ALA A 175 -23.96 11.11 7.34
CA ALA A 175 -24.98 10.48 8.18
C ALA A 175 -24.92 10.91 9.65
N GLY A 176 -23.89 11.68 10.04
CA GLY A 176 -23.68 12.10 11.42
C GLY A 176 -22.91 11.07 12.26
N VAL A 177 -22.32 11.53 13.36
CA VAL A 177 -21.57 10.69 14.32
C VAL A 177 -22.53 10.29 15.44
N ILE A 178 -22.65 8.98 15.69
CA ILE A 178 -23.32 8.47 16.91
C ILE A 178 -22.45 8.90 18.10
N ASP A 179 -23.05 9.57 19.09
CA ASP A 179 -22.38 10.12 20.27
C ASP A 179 -21.34 9.12 20.86
N PRO A 180 -20.06 9.51 21.00
CA PRO A 180 -19.02 8.64 21.56
C PRO A 180 -19.32 8.16 23.00
N ASN A 181 -20.18 8.86 23.74
CA ASN A 181 -20.63 8.48 25.09
C ASN A 181 -21.90 7.61 25.11
N ALA A 182 -22.44 7.19 23.96
CA ALA A 182 -23.57 6.28 23.92
C ALA A 182 -23.15 4.88 24.44
N THR A 183 -23.55 4.58 25.68
CA THR A 183 -23.28 3.33 26.42
C THR A 183 -24.25 2.20 26.04
N SER A 184 -24.63 2.06 24.77
CA SER A 184 -25.39 0.89 24.32
C SER A 184 -24.44 -0.16 23.74
N GLY A 185 -24.66 -1.43 24.04
CA GLY A 185 -23.86 -2.55 23.51
C GLY A 185 -23.84 -2.55 21.97
N GLU A 186 -24.90 -2.07 21.34
CA GLU A 186 -25.02 -1.86 19.90
C GLU A 186 -24.07 -0.76 19.40
N ALA A 187 -23.89 0.36 20.11
CA ALA A 187 -22.94 1.41 19.71
C ALA A 187 -21.47 0.93 19.76
N ALA A 188 -21.12 0.02 20.68
CA ALA A 188 -19.82 -0.63 20.70
C ALA A 188 -19.64 -1.63 19.53
N GLN A 189 -20.67 -2.40 19.20
CA GLN A 189 -20.68 -3.29 18.03
C GLN A 189 -20.62 -2.52 16.71
N ILE A 190 -21.38 -1.44 16.57
CA ILE A 190 -21.37 -0.55 15.40
C ILE A 190 -19.99 0.12 15.27
N ARG A 191 -19.36 0.55 16.38
CA ARG A 191 -17.97 1.04 16.37
C ARG A 191 -16.98 -0.02 15.92
N ALA A 192 -17.10 -1.25 16.43
CA ALA A 192 -16.25 -2.36 16.02
C ALA A 192 -16.42 -2.69 14.52
N ILE A 193 -17.65 -2.74 14.02
CA ILE A 193 -17.96 -2.96 12.59
C ILE A 193 -17.42 -1.81 11.73
N MET A 194 -17.61 -0.56 12.15
CA MET A 194 -17.09 0.61 11.43
C MET A 194 -15.55 0.67 11.45
N SER A 195 -14.90 0.28 12.55
CA SER A 195 -13.44 0.15 12.64
C SER A 195 -12.93 -1.02 11.80
N ALA A 196 -13.69 -2.12 11.70
CA ALA A 196 -13.37 -3.26 10.86
C ALA A 196 -13.50 -2.93 9.36
N GLN A 197 -14.44 -2.05 8.99
CA GLN A 197 -14.55 -1.51 7.62
C GLN A 197 -13.37 -0.60 7.25
N MET A 198 -12.85 0.18 8.20
CA MET A 198 -11.59 0.92 8.05
C MET A 198 -10.36 -0.01 8.06
N ALA A 199 -10.46 -1.17 8.69
CA ALA A 199 -9.44 -2.21 8.75
C ALA A 199 -9.49 -3.20 7.57
N ASN A 200 -10.18 -2.86 6.47
CA ASN A 200 -9.93 -3.50 5.18
C ASN A 200 -8.56 -3.03 4.66
N ASN A 201 -7.50 -3.48 5.33
CA ASN A 201 -6.10 -3.31 4.96
C ASN A 201 -5.79 -4.14 3.70
N ASN A 202 -6.53 -3.92 2.61
CA ASN A 202 -6.43 -4.69 1.37
C ASN A 202 -5.00 -4.61 0.82
N ILE A 203 -4.33 -3.46 1.00
CA ILE A 203 -2.92 -3.29 0.65
C ILE A 203 -2.02 -4.16 1.53
N MET A 204 -2.23 -4.21 2.84
CA MET A 204 -1.42 -5.04 3.74
C MET A 204 -1.62 -6.53 3.46
N ASN A 205 -2.87 -6.98 3.34
CA ASN A 205 -3.20 -8.37 3.06
C ASN A 205 -2.60 -8.83 1.74
N LEU A 206 -2.76 -8.02 0.68
CA LEU A 206 -2.13 -8.29 -0.62
C LEU A 206 -0.61 -8.44 -0.52
N VAL A 207 0.04 -7.58 0.27
CA VAL A 207 1.49 -7.64 0.49
C VAL A 207 1.90 -8.88 1.29
N GLN A 208 1.19 -9.22 2.36
CA GLN A 208 1.52 -10.40 3.16
C GLN A 208 1.33 -11.69 2.35
N MET A 209 0.24 -11.81 1.60
CA MET A 209 -0.01 -12.96 0.72
C MET A 209 1.05 -13.11 -0.38
N SER A 210 1.51 -12.00 -0.96
CA SER A 210 2.50 -12.04 -2.05
C SER A 210 3.94 -12.28 -1.57
N THR A 211 4.28 -11.83 -0.36
CA THR A 211 5.62 -12.01 0.21
C THR A 211 5.76 -13.29 1.02
N GLY A 212 4.66 -13.82 1.55
CA GLY A 212 4.66 -14.86 2.58
C GLY A 212 5.16 -14.36 3.94
N LEU A 213 5.39 -13.05 4.09
CA LEU A 213 5.84 -12.43 5.33
C LEU A 213 4.66 -11.77 6.05
N VAL A 214 4.68 -11.79 7.37
CA VAL A 214 3.62 -11.21 8.21
C VAL A 214 4.20 -10.04 9.00
N MET A 215 3.42 -8.96 9.11
CA MET A 215 3.75 -7.85 10.01
C MET A 215 2.95 -8.02 11.31
N PRO A 216 3.56 -7.84 12.49
CA PRO A 216 2.83 -7.96 13.74
C PRO A 216 1.75 -6.88 13.87
N LEU A 217 0.64 -7.19 14.55
CA LEU A 217 -0.51 -6.28 14.71
C LEU A 217 -0.10 -4.92 15.30
N ILE A 218 0.85 -4.92 16.23
CA ILE A 218 1.39 -3.72 16.88
C ILE A 218 1.99 -2.72 15.88
N ALA A 219 2.58 -3.23 14.78
CA ALA A 219 3.14 -2.41 13.71
C ALA A 219 2.10 -2.06 12.64
N GLN A 220 0.98 -2.80 12.57
CA GLN A 220 -0.10 -2.53 11.63
C GLN A 220 -1.10 -1.49 12.16
N ASN A 221 -1.51 -1.60 13.43
CA ASN A 221 -2.48 -0.70 14.04
C ASN A 221 -2.32 -0.71 15.58
N PRO A 222 -1.65 0.31 16.15
CA PRO A 222 -1.50 0.45 17.60
C PRO A 222 -2.84 0.55 18.32
N ALA A 223 -3.80 1.32 17.79
CA ALA A 223 -5.10 1.52 18.41
C ALA A 223 -5.94 0.23 18.50
N LEU A 224 -5.90 -0.61 17.45
CA LEU A 224 -6.53 -1.94 17.51
C LEU A 224 -5.78 -2.88 18.45
N THR A 225 -4.47 -2.74 18.58
CA THR A 225 -3.68 -3.53 19.53
C THR A 225 -4.09 -3.19 20.96
N ASP A 226 -4.22 -1.91 21.28
CA ASP A 226 -4.67 -1.44 22.61
C ASP A 226 -6.10 -1.88 22.92
N ASP A 227 -7.03 -1.75 21.96
CA ASP A 227 -8.41 -2.24 22.11
C ASP A 227 -8.43 -3.76 22.33
N PHE A 228 -7.69 -4.53 21.52
CA PHE A 228 -7.61 -5.98 21.67
C PHE A 228 -7.01 -6.40 23.01
N GLU A 229 -5.91 -5.76 23.43
CA GLU A 229 -5.32 -5.97 24.75
C GLU A 229 -6.30 -5.67 25.88
N SER A 230 -7.06 -4.59 25.78
CA SER A 230 -8.05 -4.20 26.78
C SER A 230 -9.16 -5.25 26.90
N ARG A 231 -9.65 -5.78 25.77
CA ARG A 231 -10.66 -6.84 25.73
C ARG A 231 -10.14 -8.14 26.30
N LEU A 232 -8.90 -8.50 25.99
CA LEU A 232 -8.26 -9.71 26.49
C LEU A 232 -8.06 -9.64 28.01
N LYS A 233 -7.62 -8.48 28.53
CA LYS A 233 -7.54 -8.20 29.97
C LYS A 233 -8.92 -8.27 30.65
N ALA A 234 -9.96 -7.74 30.02
CA ALA A 234 -11.33 -7.78 30.55
C ALA A 234 -11.90 -9.21 30.59
N GLN A 235 -11.62 -10.03 29.57
CA GLN A 235 -12.06 -11.42 29.52
C GLN A 235 -11.32 -12.28 30.58
N ARG A 236 -10.02 -12.04 30.77
CA ARG A 236 -9.22 -12.72 31.79
C ARG A 236 -9.69 -12.42 33.22
N ARG A 237 -10.28 -11.25 33.45
CA ARG A 237 -10.93 -10.87 34.73
C ARG A 237 -12.30 -11.51 34.93
N LYS A 238 -12.98 -11.97 33.87
CA LYS A 238 -14.27 -12.68 33.96
C LYS A 238 -14.11 -14.19 34.15
N SER A 239 -12.95 -14.73 33.81
CA SER A 239 -12.62 -16.16 33.93
C SER A 239 -11.80 -16.49 35.18
N ALA A 240 -11.53 -15.50 36.04
CA ALA A 240 -10.91 -15.64 37.36
C ALA A 240 -11.97 -15.34 38.42
#